data_AF-A0ABD2Y5F2-F1
#
_entry.id   AF-A0ABD2Y5F2-F1
#
_cell.length_a   1.000
_cell.length_b   1.000
_cell.length_c   1.000
_cell.angle_alpha   90.00
_cell.angle_beta   90.00
_cell.angle_gamma   90.00
#
_symmetry.space_group_name_H-M   'P 1'
#
loop_
_entity.id
_entity.type
_entity.pdbx_description
1 polymer ?
#
loop_
_entity_poly.entity_id
_entity_poly.type
_entity_poly.pdbx_seq_one_letter_code
_entity_poly.pdbx_strand_id
1 'polypeptide(L)'
;MSIVTTETIEFTAQSVGINSLSPDGSLALAPDVEYRLREIMQEAIKCMRHSKRNLLTTEDVDSALRLRNVEPIYGFASADPLQFRRALGHKDLFYIDDKDVDFKDVIEAPLPKAPLESSVLCHWLAIEGVQPAIPENAPE
;
A
#
# COMPACT_ATOMS: atom_id res chain seq x y z
N MET A 1 12.68 20.72 4.53
CA MET A 1 13.36 20.02 3.42
C MET A 1 12.46 18.87 3.00
N SER A 2 12.32 18.65 1.69
CA SER A 2 11.51 17.54 1.16
C SER A 2 12.13 16.20 1.58
N ILE A 3 11.29 15.19 1.83
CA ILE A 3 11.75 13.81 2.08
C ILE A 3 12.20 13.16 0.76
N VAL A 4 11.59 13.57 -0.36
CA VAL A 4 12.01 13.16 -1.70
C VAL A 4 13.34 13.85 -2.02
N THR A 5 14.37 13.07 -2.31
CA THR A 5 15.70 13.60 -2.65
C THR A 5 15.73 14.06 -4.10
N THR A 6 16.53 15.09 -4.38
CA THR A 6 16.79 15.56 -5.76
C THR A 6 17.40 14.45 -6.62
N GLU A 7 18.21 13.58 -6.02
CA GLU A 7 18.79 12.39 -6.66
C GLU A 7 17.71 11.45 -7.21
N THR A 8 16.59 11.29 -6.51
CA THR A 8 15.47 10.44 -6.97
C THR A 8 14.83 11.01 -8.25
N ILE A 9 14.72 12.34 -8.33
CA ILE A 9 14.17 13.02 -9.51
C ILE A 9 15.14 12.92 -10.68
N GLU A 10 16.43 13.12 -10.45
CA GLU A 10 17.46 12.99 -11.48
C GLU A 10 17.52 11.56 -12.03
N PHE A 11 17.45 10.55 -11.16
CA PHE A 11 17.37 9.15 -11.57
C PHE A 11 16.13 8.86 -12.43
N THR A 12 14.97 9.41 -12.04
CA THR A 12 13.73 9.27 -12.81
C THR A 12 13.80 10.02 -14.14
N ALA A 13 14.47 11.17 -14.20
CA ALA A 13 14.69 11.89 -15.45
C ALA A 13 15.57 11.10 -16.41
N GLN A 14 16.65 10.49 -15.89
CA GLN A 14 17.56 9.64 -16.67
C GLN A 14 16.86 8.39 -17.21
N SER A 15 15.95 7.77 -16.44
CA SER A 15 15.21 6.58 -16.90
C SER A 15 14.28 6.87 -18.09
N VAL A 16 13.84 8.12 -18.24
CA VAL A 16 13.04 8.61 -19.38
C VAL A 16 13.93 9.15 -20.52
N GLY A 17 15.26 9.12 -20.38
CA GLY A 17 16.23 9.56 -21.39
C GLY A 17 16.69 11.01 -21.25
N ILE A 18 16.34 11.70 -20.16
CA ILE A 18 16.81 13.06 -19.86
C ILE A 18 18.11 12.96 -19.05
N ASN A 19 19.25 13.04 -19.74
CA ASN A 19 20.56 12.80 -19.13
C ASN A 19 21.03 13.92 -18.19
N SER A 20 20.55 15.16 -18.37
CA SER A 20 20.97 16.31 -17.57
C SER A 20 19.77 17.21 -17.25
N LEU A 21 19.22 17.04 -16.04
CA LEU A 21 18.24 17.96 -15.48
C LEU A 21 18.98 19.13 -14.80
N SER A 22 18.41 20.34 -14.84
CA SER A 22 19.01 21.47 -14.11
C SER A 22 18.89 21.28 -12.60
N PRO A 23 19.91 21.66 -11.79
CA PRO A 23 19.85 21.53 -10.34
C PRO A 23 18.65 22.26 -9.71
N ASP A 24 18.33 23.44 -10.24
CA ASP A 24 17.17 24.22 -9.81
C ASP A 24 15.84 23.52 -10.14
N GLY A 25 15.79 22.78 -11.26
CA GLY A 25 14.64 21.98 -11.67
C GLY A 25 14.40 20.81 -10.71
N SER A 26 15.46 20.05 -10.38
CA SER A 26 15.39 18.97 -9.38
C SER A 26 14.94 19.50 -8.01
N LEU A 27 15.47 20.64 -7.59
CA LEU A 27 15.17 21.27 -6.29
C LEU A 27 13.72 21.77 -6.22
N ALA A 28 13.17 22.28 -7.32
CA ALA A 28 11.78 22.73 -7.40
C ALA A 28 10.78 21.57 -7.50
N LEU A 29 11.12 20.48 -8.21
CA LEU A 29 10.24 19.33 -8.40
C LEU A 29 10.08 18.47 -7.14
N ALA A 30 11.13 18.33 -6.32
CA ALA A 30 11.10 17.50 -5.11
C ALA A 30 9.91 17.80 -4.18
N PRO A 31 9.69 19.07 -3.75
CA PRO A 31 8.56 19.39 -2.88
C PRO A 31 7.20 19.24 -3.57
N ASP A 32 7.10 19.44 -4.89
CA ASP A 32 5.83 19.29 -5.61
C ASP A 32 5.42 17.81 -5.71
N VAL A 33 6.36 16.92 -6.02
CA VAL A 33 6.13 15.47 -6.00
C VAL A 33 5.70 15.00 -4.62
N GLU A 34 6.38 15.45 -3.57
CA GLU A 34 6.00 15.13 -2.19
C GLU A 34 4.59 15.64 -1.85
N TYR A 35 4.25 16.85 -2.29
CA TYR A 35 2.92 17.42 -2.08
C TYR A 35 1.83 16.55 -2.70
N ARG A 36 2.02 16.12 -3.96
CA ARG A 36 1.09 15.22 -4.66
C ARG A 36 0.96 13.87 -3.97
N LEU A 37 2.07 13.29 -3.52
CA LEU A 37 2.06 12.03 -2.77
C LEU A 37 1.27 12.17 -1.46
N ARG A 38 1.49 13.26 -0.71
CA ARG A 38 0.74 13.53 0.52
C ARG A 38 -0.75 13.75 0.27
N GLU A 39 -1.10 14.44 -0.82
CA GLU A 39 -2.48 14.68 -1.22
C GLU A 39 -3.23 13.36 -1.47
N ILE A 40 -2.63 12.43 -2.23
CA ILE A 40 -3.21 11.09 -2.48
C ILE A 40 -3.34 10.30 -1.18
N MET A 41 -2.29 10.28 -0.36
CA MET A 41 -2.29 9.51 0.89
C MET A 41 -3.33 10.03 1.90
N GLN A 42 -3.56 11.35 1.95
CA GLN A 42 -4.63 11.91 2.78
C GLN A 42 -6.02 11.44 2.34
N GLU A 43 -6.26 11.36 1.04
CA GLU A 43 -7.54 10.87 0.51
C GLU A 43 -7.70 9.35 0.75
N ALA A 44 -6.61 8.59 0.63
CA ALA A 44 -6.60 7.15 0.94
C ALA A 44 -6.93 6.89 2.42
N ILE A 45 -6.39 7.70 3.35
CA ILE A 45 -6.72 7.60 4.78
C ILE A 45 -8.20 7.88 5.04
N LYS A 46 -8.84 8.78 4.28
CA LYS A 46 -10.29 8.99 4.39
C LYS A 46 -11.06 7.76 3.94
N CYS A 47 -10.69 7.18 2.80
CA CYS A 47 -11.29 5.94 2.29
C CYS A 47 -11.18 4.79 3.31
N MET A 48 -10.02 4.63 3.94
CA MET A 48 -9.77 3.64 4.99
C MET A 48 -10.67 3.85 6.21
N ARG A 49 -10.76 5.10 6.71
CA ARG A 49 -11.61 5.44 7.86
C ARG A 49 -13.09 5.24 7.57
N HIS A 50 -13.54 5.60 6.36
CA HIS A 50 -14.92 5.35 5.92
C HIS A 50 -15.23 3.85 5.79
N SER A 51 -14.22 3.04 5.54
CA SER A 51 -14.31 1.57 5.53
C SER A 51 -14.25 0.95 6.94
N LYS A 52 -14.22 1.76 8.01
CA LYS A 52 -14.13 1.32 9.42
C LYS A 52 -12.89 0.47 9.73
N ARG A 53 -11.79 0.71 9.02
CA ARG A 53 -10.50 0.02 9.22
C ARG A 53 -9.45 1.00 9.75
N ASN A 54 -8.44 0.46 10.45
CA ASN A 54 -7.26 1.20 10.92
C ASN A 54 -5.98 0.84 10.15
N LEU A 55 -6.05 -0.17 9.28
CA LEU A 55 -4.96 -0.58 8.41
C LEU A 55 -5.23 -0.06 7.00
N LEU A 56 -4.30 0.70 6.45
CA LEU A 56 -4.38 1.23 5.09
C LEU A 56 -4.04 0.12 4.09
N THR A 57 -4.92 -0.08 3.12
CA THR A 57 -4.76 -1.12 2.07
C THR A 57 -4.57 -0.50 0.69
N THR A 58 -4.12 -1.30 -0.27
CA THR A 58 -3.95 -0.87 -1.68
C THR A 58 -5.27 -0.40 -2.29
N GLU A 59 -6.40 -1.03 -1.91
CA GLU A 59 -7.75 -0.62 -2.34
C GLU A 59 -8.13 0.81 -1.92
N ASP A 60 -7.65 1.26 -0.75
CA ASP A 60 -7.91 2.63 -0.28
C ASP A 60 -7.13 3.65 -1.13
N VAL A 61 -5.91 3.29 -1.55
CA VAL A 61 -5.10 4.11 -2.46
C VAL A 61 -5.70 4.14 -3.86
N ASP A 62 -6.17 3.00 -4.38
CA ASP A 62 -6.85 2.94 -5.67
C ASP A 62 -8.13 3.78 -5.69
N SER A 63 -8.89 3.77 -4.59
CA SER A 63 -10.06 4.61 -4.42
C SER A 63 -9.69 6.09 -4.42
N ALA A 64 -8.60 6.47 -3.75
CA ALA A 64 -8.08 7.83 -3.76
C ALA A 64 -7.62 8.29 -5.15
N LEU A 65 -6.92 7.43 -5.91
CA LEU A 65 -6.50 7.74 -7.28
C LEU A 65 -7.71 8.01 -8.17
N ARG A 66 -8.75 7.16 -8.09
CA ARG A 66 -10.01 7.35 -8.82
C ARG A 66 -10.70 8.66 -8.44
N LEU A 67 -10.80 8.98 -7.15
CA LEU A 67 -11.40 10.24 -6.67
C LEU A 67 -10.66 11.49 -7.20
N ARG A 68 -9.36 11.36 -7.43
CA ARG A 68 -8.50 12.44 -7.95
C ARG A 68 -8.35 12.43 -9.47
N ASN A 69 -9.07 11.55 -10.17
CA ASN A 69 -8.96 11.33 -11.62
C ASN A 69 -7.52 11.04 -12.09
N VAL A 70 -6.76 10.32 -11.27
CA VAL A 70 -5.43 9.81 -11.62
C VAL A 70 -5.59 8.41 -12.20
N GLU A 71 -4.74 8.07 -13.17
CA GLU A 71 -4.72 6.74 -13.76
C GLU A 71 -4.47 5.66 -12.69
N PRO A 72 -5.23 4.55 -12.72
CA PRO A 72 -5.07 3.49 -11.73
C PRO A 72 -3.75 2.74 -11.94
N ILE A 73 -3.16 2.29 -10.83
CA ILE A 73 -1.92 1.51 -10.83
C ILE A 73 -2.28 0.04 -10.68
N TYR A 74 -2.05 -0.74 -11.73
CA TYR A 74 -2.36 -2.18 -11.73
C TYR A 74 -1.22 -3.02 -11.13
N GLY A 75 -1.55 -4.24 -10.72
CA GLY A 75 -0.55 -5.23 -10.24
C GLY A 75 -0.41 -5.35 -8.71
N PHE A 76 -1.26 -4.67 -7.93
CA PHE A 76 -1.16 -4.62 -6.46
C PHE A 76 -2.31 -5.37 -5.73
N ALA A 77 -2.95 -6.32 -6.41
CA ALA A 77 -4.05 -7.12 -5.87
C ALA A 77 -3.61 -8.49 -5.30
N SER A 78 -2.35 -8.87 -5.49
CA SER A 78 -1.83 -10.12 -4.94
C SER A 78 -1.71 -10.05 -3.43
N ALA A 79 -1.98 -11.18 -2.75
CA ALA A 79 -1.71 -11.33 -1.32
C ALA A 79 -0.21 -11.47 -1.02
N ASP A 80 0.59 -11.82 -2.02
CA ASP A 80 2.03 -11.99 -1.85
C ASP A 80 2.74 -10.63 -1.79
N PRO A 81 3.54 -10.38 -0.74
CA PRO A 81 4.25 -9.12 -0.60
C PRO A 81 5.37 -9.02 -1.65
N LEU A 82 5.52 -7.82 -2.24
CA LEU A 82 6.64 -7.51 -3.11
C LEU A 82 7.97 -7.67 -2.35
N GLN A 83 8.88 -8.46 -2.92
CA GLN A 83 10.20 -8.71 -2.33
C GLN A 83 11.24 -7.76 -2.95
N PHE A 84 11.52 -6.66 -2.24
CA PHE A 84 12.61 -5.76 -2.61
C PHE A 84 13.96 -6.38 -2.22
N ARG A 85 14.83 -6.59 -3.21
CA ARG A 85 16.21 -7.05 -3.02
C ARG A 85 17.20 -5.95 -3.36
N ARG A 86 18.27 -5.87 -2.58
CA ARG A 86 19.38 -4.94 -2.85
C ARG A 86 20.29 -5.53 -3.93
N ALA A 87 20.67 -4.72 -4.91
CA ALA A 87 21.60 -5.12 -5.96
C ALA A 87 23.01 -5.38 -5.39
N LEU A 88 23.66 -6.46 -5.84
CA LEU A 88 25.01 -6.80 -5.40
C LEU A 88 26.00 -5.70 -5.82
N GLY A 89 26.85 -5.25 -4.90
CA GLY A 89 27.82 -4.19 -5.14
C GLY A 89 27.28 -2.75 -5.04
N HIS A 90 25.98 -2.57 -4.82
CA HIS A 90 25.36 -1.24 -4.68
C HIS A 90 24.62 -1.13 -3.34
N LYS A 91 24.82 -0.02 -2.61
CA LYS A 91 24.23 0.17 -1.28
C LYS A 91 22.77 0.61 -1.34
N ASP A 92 22.45 1.46 -2.32
CA ASP A 92 21.18 2.21 -2.38
C ASP A 92 20.34 1.86 -3.61
N LEU A 93 20.69 0.77 -4.32
CA LEU A 93 19.96 0.26 -5.48
C LEU A 93 19.16 -0.99 -5.10
N PHE A 94 17.85 -0.94 -5.32
CA PHE A 94 16.92 -2.02 -5.04
C PHE A 94 16.17 -2.40 -6.31
N TYR A 95 15.83 -3.68 -6.43
CA TYR A 95 14.99 -4.21 -7.49
C TYR A 95 13.92 -5.12 -6.88
N ILE A 96 12.85 -5.35 -7.63
CA ILE A 96 11.81 -6.32 -7.27
C ILE A 96 12.28 -7.68 -7.78
N ASP A 97 12.45 -8.65 -6.88
CA ASP A 97 12.71 -10.03 -7.27
C ASP A 97 11.42 -10.69 -7.72
N ASP A 98 11.11 -10.54 -9.00
CA ASP A 98 10.00 -11.20 -9.64
C ASP A 98 10.47 -12.50 -10.29
N LYS A 99 9.87 -13.62 -9.91
CA LYS A 99 10.27 -14.95 -10.39
C LYS A 99 9.27 -15.40 -11.43
N ASP A 100 9.79 -15.83 -12.57
CA ASP A 100 8.97 -16.50 -13.58
C ASP A 100 8.33 -17.76 -12.97
N VAL A 101 7.05 -17.97 -13.26
CA VAL A 101 6.27 -19.13 -12.82
C VAL A 101 5.80 -19.88 -14.06
N ASP A 102 5.84 -21.21 -14.04
CA ASP A 102 5.28 -22.02 -15.13
C ASP A 102 3.75 -21.93 -15.10
N PHE A 103 3.12 -21.69 -16.25
CA PHE A 103 1.67 -21.68 -16.37
C PHE A 103 1.02 -22.98 -15.90
N LYS A 104 1.69 -24.12 -16.06
CA LYS A 104 1.17 -25.40 -15.56
C LYS A 104 0.99 -25.39 -14.05
N ASP A 105 1.98 -24.87 -13.32
CA ASP A 105 1.93 -24.79 -11.86
C ASP A 105 0.79 -23.88 -11.40
N VAL A 106 0.53 -22.78 -12.11
CA VAL A 106 -0.58 -21.85 -11.81
C VAL A 106 -1.94 -22.49 -12.08
N ILE A 107 -2.07 -23.24 -13.18
CA ILE A 107 -3.33 -23.91 -13.55
C ILE A 107 -3.64 -25.08 -12.61
N GLU A 108 -2.60 -25.82 -12.20
CA GLU A 108 -2.73 -26.98 -11.31
C GLU A 108 -2.79 -26.59 -9.82
N ALA A 109 -2.58 -25.32 -9.49
CA ALA A 109 -2.64 -24.82 -8.12
C ALA A 109 -4.02 -25.10 -7.48
N PRO A 110 -4.05 -25.64 -6.25
CA PRO A 110 -5.30 -25.93 -5.57
C PRO A 110 -6.04 -24.64 -5.23
N LEU A 111 -7.37 -24.67 -5.34
CA LEU A 111 -8.19 -23.54 -4.92
C LEU A 111 -8.03 -23.26 -3.42
N PRO A 112 -7.96 -21.98 -3.01
CA PRO A 112 -7.92 -21.63 -1.60
C PRO A 112 -9.22 -22.06 -0.91
N LYS A 113 -9.12 -22.37 0.38
CA LYS A 113 -10.31 -22.70 1.19
C LYS A 113 -11.20 -21.47 1.29
N ALA A 114 -12.49 -21.64 1.04
CA ALA A 114 -13.46 -20.58 1.26
C ALA A 114 -13.55 -20.26 2.77
N PRO A 115 -13.64 -18.97 3.14
CA PRO A 115 -13.96 -18.59 4.51
C PRO A 115 -15.37 -19.03 4.89
N LEU A 116 -15.64 -19.14 6.18
CA LEU A 116 -17.00 -19.37 6.68
C LEU A 116 -17.87 -18.14 6.39
N GLU A 117 -19.17 -18.36 6.23
CA GLU A 117 -20.13 -17.28 6.08
C GLU A 117 -20.18 -16.42 7.35
N SER A 118 -20.38 -15.11 7.17
CA SER A 118 -20.49 -14.18 8.29
C SER A 118 -21.77 -14.44 9.09
N SER A 119 -21.64 -14.65 10.41
CA SER A 119 -22.75 -14.77 11.34
C SER A 119 -22.61 -13.77 12.50
N VAL A 120 -23.73 -13.37 13.10
CA VAL A 120 -23.75 -12.50 14.28
C VAL A 120 -23.97 -13.35 15.53
N LEU A 121 -23.13 -13.17 16.55
CA LEU A 121 -23.30 -13.75 17.88
C LEU A 121 -23.51 -12.62 18.89
N CYS A 122 -24.56 -12.75 19.71
CA CYS A 122 -24.89 -11.75 20.71
C CYS A 122 -24.49 -12.23 22.11
N HIS A 123 -23.94 -11.33 22.92
CA HIS A 123 -23.67 -11.56 24.34
C HIS A 123 -23.90 -10.26 25.13
N TRP A 124 -23.99 -10.36 26.46
CA TRP A 124 -24.10 -9.19 27.33
C TRP A 124 -22.72 -8.60 27.58
N LEU A 125 -22.48 -7.38 27.08
CA LEU A 125 -21.28 -6.61 27.44
C LEU A 125 -21.39 -6.00 28.84
N ALA A 126 -22.59 -5.55 29.23
CA ALA A 126 -22.86 -4.99 30.54
C ALA A 126 -24.31 -5.22 30.96
N ILE A 127 -24.52 -5.50 32.24
CA ILE A 127 -25.82 -5.57 32.90
C ILE A 127 -25.78 -4.55 34.03
N GLU A 128 -26.67 -3.55 33.98
CA GLU A 128 -26.72 -2.46 34.97
C GLU A 128 -25.38 -1.72 35.17
N GLY A 129 -24.58 -1.61 34.10
CA GLY A 129 -23.26 -0.97 34.15
C GLY A 129 -22.13 -1.86 34.66
N VAL A 130 -22.41 -3.12 35.02
CA VAL A 130 -21.40 -4.11 35.44
C VAL A 130 -21.14 -5.08 34.29
N GLN A 131 -19.87 -5.28 33.93
CA GLN A 131 -19.47 -6.26 32.91
C GLN A 131 -19.54 -7.67 33.50
N PRO A 132 -20.35 -8.59 32.94
CA PRO A 132 -20.44 -9.95 33.46
C PRO A 132 -19.19 -10.76 33.10
N ALA A 133 -18.78 -11.64 34.02
CA ALA A 133 -17.64 -12.54 33.85
C ALA A 133 -17.97 -13.76 32.96
N ILE A 134 -18.15 -13.50 31.67
CA ILE A 134 -18.32 -14.51 30.61
C ILE A 134 -17.06 -14.55 29.71
N PRO A 135 -16.79 -15.67 29.02
CA PRO A 135 -15.60 -15.80 28.17
C PRO A 135 -15.42 -14.66 27.16
N GLU A 136 -16.51 -14.13 26.60
CA GLU A 136 -16.53 -13.07 25.60
C GLU A 136 -16.11 -11.69 26.14
N ASN A 137 -16.07 -11.51 27.47
CA ASN A 137 -15.74 -10.25 28.14
C ASN A 137 -14.37 -10.28 28.86
N ALA A 138 -13.61 -11.38 28.76
CA ALA A 138 -12.33 -11.48 29.44
C ALA A 138 -11.33 -10.45 28.88
N PRO A 139 -10.56 -9.74 29.75
CA PRO A 139 -9.46 -8.90 29.27
C PRO A 139 -8.38 -9.77 28.63
N GLU A 140 -7.86 -9.34 27.48
CA GLU A 140 -6.68 -9.94 26.83
C GLU A 140 -5.44 -9.95 27.74
#